data_AF-A0A1G3FK29-F1
#
_entry.id   AF-A0A1G3FK29-F1
#
_cell.length_a   1.000
_cell.length_b   1.000
_cell.length_c   1.000
_cell.angle_alpha   90.00
_cell.angle_beta   90.00
_cell.angle_gamma   90.00
#
_symmetry.space_group_name_H-M   'P 1'
#
loop_
_entity.id
_entity.type
_entity.pdbx_description
1 polymer ?
#
loop_
_entity_poly.entity_id
_entity_poly.type
_entity_poly.pdbx_seq_one_letter_code
_entity_poly.pdbx_strand_id
1 'polypeptide(L)'
;MAETPEQTELPPGLRWLKWLVTTLMVTLILGVITIVGLLVTRLPGASPAAPALPASLALPAGTAAQAITQGRGWIGVVTTDNRLFVFTPEGRLLQEIAITLPEG
;
A
#
# COMPACT_ATOMS: atom_id res chain seq x y z
N MET A 1 41.50 -46.02 24.10
CA MET A 1 40.71 -45.13 23.23
C MET A 1 40.17 -44.02 24.11
N ALA A 2 40.90 -42.92 24.22
CA ALA A 2 40.45 -41.71 24.91
C ALA A 2 40.73 -40.57 23.93
N GLU A 3 39.69 -40.15 23.22
CA GLU A 3 39.77 -38.96 22.39
C GLU A 3 39.74 -37.75 23.32
N THR A 4 40.88 -37.06 23.40
CA THR A 4 40.99 -35.76 24.05
C THR A 4 40.14 -34.77 23.26
N PRO A 5 39.31 -33.93 23.90
CA PRO A 5 38.53 -32.94 23.19
C PRO A 5 39.49 -31.86 22.65
N GLU A 6 39.81 -31.96 21.36
CA GLU A 6 40.50 -30.93 20.59
C GLU A 6 39.67 -29.65 20.68
N GLN A 7 40.04 -28.75 21.59
CA GLN A 7 39.52 -27.38 21.59
C GLN A 7 40.09 -26.69 20.35
N THR A 8 39.39 -26.83 19.23
CA THR A 8 39.76 -26.20 17.97
C THR A 8 39.62 -24.69 18.11
N GLU A 9 40.68 -24.03 18.55
CA GLU A 9 40.81 -22.58 18.54
C GLU A 9 40.69 -22.10 17.09
N LEU A 10 39.55 -21.51 16.74
CA LEU A 10 39.26 -21.05 15.37
C LEU A 10 40.37 -20.08 14.93
N PRO A 11 41.07 -20.34 13.79
CA PRO A 11 42.16 -19.50 13.31
C PRO A 11 41.76 -18.01 13.26
N PRO A 12 42.65 -17.07 13.62
CA PRO A 12 42.31 -15.65 13.77
C PRO A 12 41.58 -15.04 12.57
N GLY A 13 41.92 -15.47 11.34
CA GLY A 13 41.26 -15.03 10.11
C GLY A 13 39.79 -15.45 9.98
N LEU A 14 39.43 -16.64 10.49
CA LEU A 14 38.06 -17.15 10.42
C LEU A 14 37.14 -16.42 11.42
N ARG A 15 37.68 -16.03 12.58
CA ARG A 15 36.98 -15.19 13.57
C ARG A 15 36.69 -13.80 12.99
N TRP A 16 37.62 -13.23 12.24
CA TRP A 16 37.45 -11.93 11.58
C TRP A 16 36.39 -11.99 10.48
N LEU A 17 36.42 -13.02 9.63
CA LEU A 17 35.39 -13.25 8.63
C LEU A 17 34.00 -13.41 9.26
N LYS A 18 33.89 -14.16 10.36
CA LYS A 18 32.62 -14.34 11.09
C LYS A 18 32.06 -13.00 11.58
N TRP A 19 32.91 -12.12 12.13
CA TRP A 19 32.49 -10.79 12.58
C TRP A 19 32.01 -9.89 11.44
N LEU A 20 32.73 -9.90 10.31
CA LEU A 20 32.34 -9.15 9.12
C LEU A 20 30.99 -9.61 8.57
N VAL A 21 30.82 -10.92 8.39
CA VAL A 21 29.57 -11.50 7.88
C VAL A 21 28.41 -11.23 8.84
N THR A 22 28.64 -11.35 10.15
CA THR A 22 27.61 -11.04 11.15
C THR A 22 27.20 -9.57 11.07
N THR A 23 28.18 -8.66 10.96
CA THR A 23 27.90 -7.22 10.80
C THR A 23 27.12 -6.95 9.53
N LEU A 24 27.53 -7.55 8.41
CA LEU A 24 26.84 -7.42 7.12
C LEU A 24 25.40 -7.96 7.17
N MET A 25 25.20 -9.10 7.84
CA MET A 25 23.86 -9.66 8.03
C MET A 25 22.98 -8.72 8.84
N VAL A 26 23.51 -8.15 9.94
CA VAL A 26 22.78 -7.21 10.80
C VAL A 26 22.43 -5.93 10.03
N THR A 27 23.35 -5.36 9.25
CA THR A 27 23.07 -4.17 8.45
C THR A 27 22.04 -4.43 7.35
N LEU A 28 22.09 -5.59 6.69
CA LEU A 28 21.08 -6.00 5.71
C LEU A 28 19.68 -6.07 6.34
N ILE A 29 19.57 -6.68 7.52
CA ILE A 29 18.31 -6.78 8.25
C ILE A 29 17.79 -5.38 8.63
N LEU A 30 18.64 -4.53 9.21
CA LEU A 30 18.29 -3.15 9.56
C LEU A 30 17.84 -2.34 8.35
N GLY A 31 18.51 -2.49 7.20
CA GLY A 31 18.14 -1.83 5.96
C GLY A 31 16.74 -2.22 5.50
N VAL A 32 16.43 -3.51 5.45
CA VAL A 32 15.08 -4.00 5.08
C VAL A 32 14.02 -3.52 6.07
N ILE A 33 14.28 -3.63 7.38
CA ILE A 33 13.36 -3.13 8.42
C ILE A 33 13.08 -1.63 8.24
N THR A 34 14.12 -0.85 7.94
CA THR A 34 13.99 0.59 7.72
C THR A 34 13.12 0.88 6.49
N ILE A 35 13.36 0.18 5.38
CA ILE A 35 12.55 0.33 4.15
C ILE A 35 11.09 -0.05 4.43
N VAL A 36 10.83 -1.20 5.05
CA VAL A 36 9.47 -1.66 5.39
C VAL A 36 8.78 -0.70 6.37
N GLY A 37 9.49 -0.25 7.39
CA GLY A 37 8.99 0.72 8.37
C GLY A 37 8.65 2.06 7.72
N LEU A 38 9.50 2.57 6.83
CA LEU A 38 9.22 3.77 6.04
C LEU A 38 8.03 3.55 5.11
N LEU A 39 7.93 2.40 4.45
CA LEU A 39 6.82 2.07 3.56
C LEU A 39 5.50 2.08 4.34
N VAL A 40 5.42 1.37 5.46
CA VAL A 40 4.21 1.31 6.30
C VAL A 40 3.86 2.64 6.94
N THR A 41 4.85 3.49 7.28
CA THR A 41 4.58 4.80 7.90
C THR A 41 4.30 5.90 6.88
N ARG A 42 4.95 5.87 5.71
CA ARG A 42 4.82 6.90 4.68
C ARG A 42 3.67 6.62 3.71
N LEU A 43 3.33 5.37 3.36
CA LEU A 43 2.21 5.12 2.45
C LEU A 43 0.85 5.62 2.98
N PRO A 44 0.48 5.37 4.25
CA PRO A 44 -0.79 5.86 4.79
C PRO A 44 -0.85 7.38 4.92
N GLY A 45 0.31 8.05 5.05
CA GLY A 45 0.41 9.52 5.09
C GLY A 45 0.57 10.17 3.70
N ALA A 46 1.01 9.41 2.69
CA ALA A 46 1.13 9.86 1.31
C ALA A 46 -0.21 9.76 0.55
N SER A 47 -1.13 8.91 1.01
CA SER A 47 -2.54 9.07 0.71
C SER A 47 -3.11 10.11 1.68
N PRO A 48 -3.54 11.31 1.22
CA PRO A 48 -4.37 12.16 2.07
C PRO A 48 -5.52 11.28 2.55
N ALA A 49 -5.69 11.17 3.88
CA ALA A 49 -6.65 10.31 4.56
C ALA A 49 -7.83 9.99 3.64
N ALA A 50 -7.96 8.72 3.21
CA ALA A 50 -9.01 8.29 2.31
C ALA A 50 -10.32 8.92 2.82
N PRO A 51 -10.91 9.88 2.07
CA PRO A 51 -12.02 10.66 2.59
C PRO A 51 -13.09 9.69 3.05
N ALA A 52 -13.62 9.89 4.27
CA ALA A 52 -14.65 9.02 4.80
C ALA A 52 -15.79 8.93 3.78
N LEU A 53 -15.96 7.75 3.18
CA LEU A 53 -17.07 7.51 2.27
C LEU A 53 -18.36 7.66 3.09
N PRO A 54 -19.30 8.53 2.66
CA PRO A 54 -20.58 8.64 3.36
C PRO A 54 -21.28 7.28 3.37
N ALA A 55 -21.89 6.93 4.50
CA ALA A 55 -22.53 5.62 4.73
C ALA A 55 -23.65 5.29 3.72
N SER A 56 -24.16 6.31 3.02
CA SER A 56 -25.12 6.16 1.93
C SER A 56 -24.92 7.29 0.91
N LEU A 57 -24.68 6.92 -0.35
CA LEU A 57 -24.80 7.83 -1.49
C LEU A 57 -26.16 7.56 -2.13
N ALA A 58 -27.02 8.58 -2.16
CA ALA A 58 -28.32 8.48 -2.82
C ALA A 58 -28.11 8.56 -4.34
N LEU A 59 -28.01 7.40 -4.97
CA LEU A 59 -27.99 7.31 -6.43
C LEU A 59 -29.39 7.66 -6.99
N PRO A 60 -29.48 8.36 -8.13
CA PRO A 60 -30.75 8.61 -8.80
C PRO A 60 -31.53 7.32 -9.05
N ALA A 61 -32.86 7.39 -8.93
CA ALA A 61 -33.74 6.21 -8.95
C ALA A 61 -33.47 5.31 -10.16
N GLY A 62 -33.21 4.03 -9.88
CA GLY A 62 -32.98 3.00 -10.91
C GLY A 62 -31.52 2.85 -11.38
N THR A 63 -30.56 3.56 -10.79
CA THR A 63 -29.13 3.41 -11.14
C THR A 63 -28.38 2.57 -10.11
N ALA A 64 -27.60 1.59 -10.60
CA ALA A 64 -26.71 0.78 -9.79
C ALA A 64 -25.27 1.24 -9.99
N ALA A 65 -24.52 1.40 -8.90
CA ALA A 65 -23.09 1.71 -8.97
C ALA A 65 -22.33 0.49 -9.54
N GLN A 66 -21.58 0.72 -10.61
CA GLN A 66 -20.67 -0.25 -11.21
C GLN A 66 -19.25 -0.09 -10.66
N ALA A 67 -18.79 1.14 -10.45
CA ALA A 67 -17.48 1.43 -9.89
C ALA A 67 -17.49 2.72 -9.07
N ILE A 68 -16.63 2.82 -8.07
CA ILE A 68 -16.46 4.01 -7.23
C ILE A 68 -14.98 4.38 -7.20
N THR A 69 -14.69 5.65 -7.49
CA THR A 69 -13.34 6.22 -7.44
C THR A 69 -13.36 7.43 -6.51
N GLN A 70 -12.33 7.58 -5.68
CA GLN A 70 -12.22 8.72 -4.78
C GLN A 70 -11.03 9.59 -5.18
N GLY A 71 -11.26 10.88 -5.30
CA GLY A 71 -10.21 11.87 -5.46
C GLY A 71 -10.09 12.79 -4.25
N ARG A 72 -9.14 13.73 -4.30
CA ARG A 72 -9.00 14.75 -3.25
C ARG A 72 -10.23 15.68 -3.29
N GLY A 73 -11.16 15.48 -2.36
CA GLY A 73 -12.35 16.31 -2.20
C GLY A 73 -13.50 16.00 -3.17
N TRP A 74 -13.53 14.82 -3.79
CA TRP A 74 -14.65 14.38 -4.62
C TRP A 74 -14.76 12.85 -4.69
N ILE A 75 -15.95 12.35 -4.99
CA ILE A 75 -16.26 10.93 -5.12
C ILE A 75 -16.93 10.71 -6.47
N GLY A 76 -16.30 9.93 -7.35
CA GLY A 76 -16.87 9.52 -8.63
C GLY A 76 -17.58 8.18 -8.49
N VAL A 77 -18.81 8.09 -8.99
CA VAL A 77 -19.58 6.84 -9.08
C VAL A 77 -19.91 6.61 -10.55
N VAL A 78 -19.37 5.55 -11.12
CA VAL A 78 -19.75 5.05 -12.45
C VAL A 78 -20.94 4.13 -12.27
N THR A 79 -21.98 4.34 -13.05
CA THR A 79 -23.20 3.52 -13.04
C THR A 79 -23.27 2.60 -14.25
N THR A 80 -24.08 1.55 -14.14
CA THR A 80 -24.26 0.51 -15.18
C THR A 80 -24.88 1.01 -16.49
N ASP A 81 -25.41 2.23 -16.48
CA ASP A 81 -26.03 2.90 -17.63
C ASP A 81 -25.07 3.88 -18.31
N ASN A 82 -23.76 3.65 -18.18
CA ASN A 82 -22.72 4.45 -18.81
C ASN A 82 -22.74 5.92 -18.38
N ARG A 83 -23.03 6.19 -17.10
CA ARG A 83 -22.92 7.54 -16.53
C ARG A 83 -21.87 7.59 -15.44
N LEU A 84 -21.21 8.73 -15.33
CA LEU A 84 -20.31 9.07 -14.24
C LEU A 84 -20.92 10.22 -13.45
N PHE A 85 -21.23 9.96 -12.19
CA PHE A 85 -21.67 10.95 -11.22
C PHE A 85 -20.51 11.37 -10.34
N VAL A 86 -20.25 12.67 -10.26
CA VAL A 86 -19.24 13.25 -9.37
C VAL A 86 -19.96 13.88 -8.19
N PHE A 87 -19.67 13.42 -6.99
CA PHE A 87 -20.21 13.90 -5.73
C PHE A 87 -19.15 14.65 -4.92
N THR A 88 -19.59 15.57 -4.08
CA THR A 88 -18.76 16.08 -2.98
C THR A 88 -18.63 15.02 -1.87
N PRO A 89 -17.65 15.14 -0.96
CA PRO A 89 -17.56 14.28 0.23
C PRO A 89 -18.82 14.33 1.11
N GLU A 90 -19.57 15.44 1.06
CA GLU A 90 -20.84 15.64 1.75
C GLU A 90 -22.03 14.98 1.01
N GLY A 91 -21.80 14.30 -0.12
CA GLY A 91 -22.82 13.57 -0.87
C GLY A 91 -23.63 14.43 -1.84
N ARG A 92 -23.23 15.69 -2.10
CA ARG A 92 -23.92 16.55 -3.08
C ARG A 92 -23.45 16.22 -4.50
N LEU A 93 -24.38 16.01 -5.42
CA LEU A 93 -24.05 15.83 -6.83
C LEU A 93 -23.48 17.14 -7.41
N LEU A 94 -22.25 17.08 -7.92
CA LEU A 94 -21.57 18.17 -8.61
C LEU A 94 -21.78 18.09 -10.11
N GLN A 95 -21.62 16.90 -10.70
CA GLN A 95 -21.62 16.73 -12.14
C GLN A 95 -22.10 15.34 -12.54
N GLU A 96 -22.80 15.27 -13.66
CA GLU A 96 -23.16 14.04 -14.35
C GLU A 96 -22.53 14.08 -15.75
N ILE A 97 -21.87 12.99 -16.14
CA ILE A 97 -21.21 12.84 -17.44
C ILE A 97 -21.67 11.54 -18.08
N ALA A 98 -22.19 11.62 -19.31
CA ALA A 98 -22.47 10.43 -20.11
C ALA A 98 -21.17 9.89 -20.75
N ILE A 99 -20.93 8.59 -20.61
CA ILE A 99 -19.76 7.89 -21.14
C ILE A 99 -20.14 7.26 -22.47
N THR A 100 -19.72 7.88 -23.57
CA THR A 100 -19.79 7.26 -24.90
C THR A 100 -18.56 6.40 -25.11
N LEU A 101 -18.74 5.08 -25.15
CA LEU A 101 -17.67 4.15 -25.55
C LEU A 101 -17.56 4.18 -27.09
N PRO A 102 -16.35 4.36 -27.66
CA PRO A 102 -16.18 4.18 -29.10
C PRO A 102 -16.49 2.73 -29.46
N GLU A 103 -17.34 2.53 -30.47
CA GLU A 103 -17.59 1.23 -31.10
C GLU A 103 -16.25 0.75 -31.68
N GLY A 104 -15.78 -0.43 -31.26
CA GLY A 104 -14.48 -1.00 -31.64
C GLY A 104 -14.41 -1.52 -33.07
#